data_AF-A0A936AEA4-F1
#
_entry.id   AF-A0A936AEA4-F1
#
_cell.length_a   1.000
_cell.length_b   1.000
_cell.length_c   1.000
_cell.angle_alpha   90.00
_cell.angle_beta   90.00
_cell.angle_gamma   90.00
#
_symmetry.space_group_name_H-M   'P 1'
#
loop_
_entity.id
_entity.type
_entity.pdbx_description
1 polymer ?
#
loop_
_entity_poly.entity_id
_entity_poly.type
_entity_poly.pdbx_seq_one_letter_code
_entity_poly.pdbx_strand_id
1 'polypeptide(L)'
;MSADLKAALAYVSPDTGRDEWLRVLMGIKSELGDEGRALAEEWSAGGETFDPRAFSATWRSIRADGGITGASVFHAAKAAGWQPGKPTETRARTPQKPAQRVQEPSPTLPYARAIWQRVDRSDYAVAGHPYAVKKRIRHAAGAGRAVVTGALVGERADCIVVPMRTLAGELVGVECINPEGKKQTFGNKGILILGNDLDPKLPQLVVEGWACAVGWFLIHKGNIAVYAAFSKSRLRPVAEEVEAKHPRRTIVICREADA
;
A
#
# COMPACT_ATOMS: atom_id res chain seq x y z
N MET A 1 11.09 28.04 13.47
CA MET A 1 9.98 27.71 12.53
C MET A 1 10.49 27.31 11.15
N SER A 2 11.06 28.19 10.31
CA SER A 2 11.59 27.79 8.98
C SER A 2 12.74 26.76 9.05
N ALA A 3 13.68 26.93 10.00
CA ALA A 3 14.79 25.98 10.20
C ALA A 3 14.31 24.58 10.65
N ASP A 4 13.26 24.52 11.47
CA ASP A 4 12.69 23.26 11.97
C ASP A 4 11.95 22.50 10.87
N LEU A 5 11.30 23.22 9.96
CA LEU A 5 10.58 22.62 8.83
C LEU A 5 11.54 21.97 7.83
N LYS A 6 12.65 22.62 7.48
CA LYS A 6 13.68 22.02 6.61
C LYS A 6 14.31 20.79 7.26
N ALA A 7 14.57 20.85 8.57
CA ALA A 7 15.08 19.70 9.32
C ALA A 7 14.06 18.55 9.39
N ALA A 8 12.78 18.84 9.55
CA ALA A 8 11.71 17.84 9.55
C ALA A 8 11.53 17.20 8.17
N LEU A 9 11.58 17.98 7.09
CA LEU A 9 11.47 17.47 5.71
C LEU A 9 12.58 16.48 5.34
N ALA A 10 13.77 16.60 5.94
CA ALA A 10 14.85 15.62 5.72
C ALA A 10 14.49 14.19 6.18
N TYR A 11 13.49 14.04 7.05
CA TYR A 11 12.99 12.75 7.52
C TYR A 11 11.76 12.27 6.74
N VAL A 12 11.18 13.13 5.89
CA VAL A 12 9.97 12.81 5.12
C VAL A 12 10.40 12.49 3.69
N SER A 13 10.13 11.26 3.24
CA SER A 13 10.48 10.86 1.87
C SER A 13 9.57 11.55 0.84
N PRO A 14 10.12 12.15 -0.23
CA PRO A 14 9.32 12.65 -1.36
C PRO A 14 8.73 11.52 -2.22
N ASP A 15 9.25 10.30 -2.09
CA ASP A 15 8.79 9.09 -2.77
C ASP A 15 7.52 8.49 -2.13
N THR A 16 6.53 9.35 -1.90
CA THR A 16 5.24 8.99 -1.32
C THR A 16 4.11 9.07 -2.36
N GLY A 17 2.93 8.54 -2.03
CA GLY A 17 1.74 8.67 -2.85
C GLY A 17 1.33 10.14 -3.06
N ARG A 18 0.64 10.40 -4.17
CA ARG A 18 0.23 11.75 -4.62
C ARG A 18 -0.45 12.59 -3.53
N ASP A 19 -1.30 11.96 -2.72
CA ASP A 19 -2.05 12.62 -1.63
C ASP A 19 -1.14 13.04 -0.48
N GLU A 20 -0.19 12.19 -0.09
CA GLU A 20 0.76 12.53 0.98
C GLU A 20 1.77 13.56 0.49
N TRP A 21 2.22 13.45 -0.76
CA TRP A 21 3.04 14.46 -1.41
C TRP A 21 2.31 15.81 -1.44
N LEU A 22 1.02 15.83 -1.82
CA LEU A 22 0.20 17.04 -1.80
C LEU A 22 0.04 17.61 -0.39
N ARG A 23 -0.17 16.77 0.63
CA ARG A 23 -0.27 17.21 2.03
C ARG A 23 1.02 17.85 2.52
N VAL A 24 2.18 17.34 2.11
CA VAL A 24 3.48 17.96 2.43
C VAL A 24 3.61 19.32 1.75
N LEU A 25 3.26 19.43 0.45
CA LEU A 25 3.25 20.72 -0.24
C LEU A 25 2.29 21.73 0.40
N MET A 26 1.09 21.30 0.78
CA MET A 26 0.10 22.12 1.49
C MET A 26 0.65 22.60 2.84
N GLY A 27 1.29 21.71 3.60
CA GLY A 27 1.91 22.07 4.87
C GLY A 27 3.04 23.09 4.69
N ILE A 28 3.91 22.91 3.70
CA ILE A 28 4.98 23.88 3.41
C ILE A 28 4.40 25.23 3.01
N LYS A 29 3.41 25.25 2.10
CA LYS A 29 2.76 26.48 1.64
C LYS A 29 1.95 27.17 2.75
N SER A 30 1.37 26.41 3.67
CA SER A 30 0.67 26.96 4.83
C SER A 30 1.63 27.66 5.81
N GLU A 31 2.84 27.15 6.00
CA GLU A 31 3.81 27.72 6.94
C GLU A 31 4.61 28.88 6.35
N LEU A 32 4.98 28.78 5.06
CA LEU A 32 5.93 29.68 4.42
C LEU A 32 5.35 30.47 3.25
N GLY A 33 4.06 30.28 2.93
CA GLY A 33 3.45 30.90 1.75
C GLY A 33 4.16 30.50 0.46
N ASP A 34 4.17 31.40 -0.53
CA ASP A 34 4.88 31.18 -1.79
C ASP A 34 6.41 31.21 -1.66
N GLU A 35 6.96 31.76 -0.57
CA GLU A 35 8.40 31.71 -0.27
C GLU A 35 8.87 30.27 0.00
N GLY A 36 7.96 29.38 0.43
CA GLY A 36 8.22 27.95 0.64
C GLY A 36 8.39 27.14 -0.64
N ARG A 37 8.14 27.72 -1.83
CA ARG A 37 8.17 26.99 -3.10
C ARG A 37 9.52 26.35 -3.38
N ALA A 38 10.62 27.08 -3.20
CA ALA A 38 11.95 26.57 -3.48
C ALA A 38 12.29 25.36 -2.59
N LEU A 39 11.90 25.40 -1.31
CA LEU A 39 12.08 24.30 -0.37
C LEU A 39 11.20 23.09 -0.76
N ALA A 40 9.96 23.33 -1.15
CA ALA A 40 9.04 22.28 -1.59
C ALA A 40 9.49 21.63 -2.91
N GLU A 41 10.09 22.41 -3.81
CA GLU A 41 10.67 21.94 -5.07
C GLU A 41 11.94 21.12 -4.83
N GLU A 42 12.86 21.62 -3.98
CA GLU A 42 14.08 20.91 -3.56
C GLU A 42 13.73 19.56 -2.92
N TRP A 43 12.76 19.55 -2.01
CA TRP A 43 12.28 18.31 -1.39
C TRP A 43 11.64 17.36 -2.42
N SER A 44 10.71 17.87 -3.26
CA SER A 44 10.01 17.06 -4.26
C SER A 44 10.94 16.49 -5.32
N ALA A 45 11.96 17.25 -5.74
CA ALA A 45 12.98 16.83 -6.70
C ALA A 45 13.86 15.68 -6.19
N GLY A 46 13.86 15.43 -4.88
CA GLY A 46 14.53 14.28 -4.30
C GLY A 46 13.84 12.94 -4.55
N GLY A 47 12.60 12.94 -5.09
CA GLY A 47 11.81 11.75 -5.41
C GLY A 47 11.96 11.30 -6.87
N GLU A 48 11.86 10.00 -7.11
CA GLU A 48 12.19 9.38 -8.40
C GLU A 48 11.20 9.73 -9.52
N THR A 49 9.97 10.09 -9.16
CA THR A 49 8.90 10.44 -10.12
C THR A 49 8.66 11.94 -10.22
N PHE A 50 9.63 12.78 -9.84
CA PHE A 50 9.48 14.22 -9.89
C PHE A 50 9.35 14.73 -11.32
N ASP A 51 8.24 15.42 -11.60
CA ASP A 51 8.06 16.22 -12.80
C ASP A 51 7.94 17.71 -12.41
N PRO A 52 8.89 18.58 -12.84
CA PRO A 52 8.86 20.00 -12.53
C PRO A 52 7.61 20.71 -13.08
N ARG A 53 7.03 20.23 -14.19
CA ARG A 53 5.80 20.81 -14.75
C ARG A 53 4.60 20.47 -13.87
N ALA A 54 4.45 19.20 -13.49
CA ALA A 54 3.41 18.75 -12.56
C ALA A 54 3.54 19.42 -11.18
N PHE A 55 4.77 19.59 -10.67
CA PHE A 55 5.04 20.36 -9.46
C PHE A 55 4.55 21.79 -9.57
N SER A 56 4.94 22.51 -10.63
CA SER A 56 4.56 23.91 -10.79
C SER A 56 3.03 24.10 -10.89
N ALA A 57 2.34 23.21 -11.61
CA ALA A 57 0.89 23.23 -11.71
C ALA A 57 0.22 22.97 -10.34
N THR A 58 0.70 21.97 -9.60
CA THR A 58 0.17 21.62 -8.28
C THR A 58 0.41 22.73 -7.27
N TRP A 59 1.61 23.32 -7.25
CA TRP A 59 1.95 24.39 -6.32
C TRP A 59 1.01 25.58 -6.45
N ARG A 60 0.66 25.95 -7.69
CA ARG A 60 -0.31 27.02 -7.97
C ARG A 60 -1.74 26.67 -7.57
N SER A 61 -2.13 25.40 -7.64
CA SER A 61 -3.50 24.97 -7.31
C SER A 61 -3.77 24.85 -5.81
N ILE A 62 -2.72 24.81 -4.97
CA ILE A 62 -2.88 24.77 -3.51
C ILE A 62 -3.42 26.11 -3.02
N ARG A 63 -4.60 26.07 -2.40
CA ARG A 63 -5.23 27.21 -1.73
C ARG A 63 -4.84 27.27 -0.26
N ALA A 64 -4.77 28.48 0.28
CA ALA A 64 -4.39 28.74 1.68
C ALA A 64 -5.46 28.31 2.71
N ASP A 65 -6.69 28.02 2.27
CA ASP A 65 -7.86 27.70 3.10
C ASP A 65 -8.07 26.18 3.33
N GLY A 66 -7.10 25.35 2.98
CA GLY A 66 -7.24 23.89 2.89
C GLY A 66 -7.10 23.07 4.18
N GLY A 67 -7.19 23.67 5.38
CA GLY A 67 -7.19 22.96 6.67
C GLY A 67 -5.93 22.14 7.05
N ILE A 68 -4.98 21.97 6.13
CA ILE A 68 -3.70 21.28 6.31
C ILE A 68 -2.63 22.31 6.65
N THR A 69 -2.09 22.26 7.87
CA THR A 69 -1.01 23.14 8.34
C THR A 69 0.34 22.41 8.38
N GLY A 70 1.43 23.13 8.65
CA GLY A 70 2.77 22.54 8.81
C GLY A 70 2.87 21.48 9.91
N ALA A 71 1.91 21.47 10.85
CA ALA A 71 1.78 20.40 11.84
C ALA A 71 1.69 19.00 11.20
N SER A 72 1.14 18.88 9.99
CA SER A 72 1.08 17.62 9.25
C SER A 72 2.46 17.13 8.80
N VAL A 73 3.35 18.07 8.40
CA VAL A 73 4.74 17.76 8.01
C VAL A 73 5.53 17.33 9.23
N PHE A 74 5.39 18.02 10.36
CA PHE A 74 6.04 17.63 11.61
C PHE A 74 5.52 16.29 12.16
N HIS A 75 4.23 15.99 11.98
CA HIS A 75 3.67 14.69 12.35
C HIS A 75 4.27 13.56 11.51
N ALA A 76 4.38 13.74 10.19
CA ALA A 76 5.04 12.79 9.30
C ALA A 76 6.51 12.61 9.65
N ALA A 77 7.23 13.71 9.91
CA ALA A 77 8.63 13.67 10.32
C ALA A 77 8.83 12.93 11.66
N LYS A 78 7.97 13.18 12.66
CA LYS A 78 8.01 12.46 13.96
C LYS A 78 7.74 10.96 13.79
N ALA A 79 6.79 10.57 12.92
CA ALA A 79 6.52 9.18 12.61
C ALA A 79 7.75 8.47 11.98
N ALA A 80 8.56 9.24 11.24
CA ALA A 80 9.85 8.85 10.65
C ALA A 80 11.05 9.02 11.61
N GLY A 81 10.82 9.41 12.88
CA GLY A 81 11.85 9.46 13.93
C GLY A 81 12.46 10.82 14.20
N TRP A 82 11.96 11.90 13.60
CA TRP A 82 12.40 13.27 13.90
C TRP A 82 12.06 13.67 15.36
N GLN A 83 13.02 14.26 16.06
CA GLN A 83 12.84 14.80 17.42
C GLN A 83 13.13 16.31 17.43
N PRO A 84 12.19 17.16 17.89
CA PRO A 84 12.43 18.60 17.99
C PRO A 84 13.54 18.91 19.00
N GLY A 85 14.50 19.75 18.63
CA GLY A 85 15.56 20.25 19.53
C GLY A 85 16.91 19.52 19.49
N LYS A 86 17.07 18.47 18.68
CA LYS A 86 18.40 17.88 18.39
C LYS A 86 19.01 18.57 17.16
N PRO A 87 20.25 19.11 17.24
CA PRO A 87 20.95 19.61 16.07
C PRO A 87 21.05 18.52 15.00
N THR A 88 20.62 18.82 13.79
CA THR A 88 20.63 17.90 12.66
C THR A 88 22.08 17.63 12.25
N GLU A 89 22.65 16.49 12.65
CA GLU A 89 23.79 15.94 11.94
C GLU A 89 23.31 15.56 10.53
N THR A 90 23.93 16.17 9.52
CA THR A 90 23.68 15.91 8.09
C THR A 90 23.96 14.45 7.79
N ARG A 91 22.98 13.58 7.99
CA ARG A 91 23.14 12.16 7.71
C ARG A 91 23.01 11.97 6.20
N ALA A 92 24.17 11.90 5.54
CA ALA A 92 24.28 11.43 4.17
C ALA A 92 23.45 10.14 4.00
N ARG A 93 22.67 10.09 2.91
CA ARG A 93 21.79 8.98 2.51
C ARG A 93 22.53 7.65 2.68
N THR A 94 22.32 6.99 3.82
CA THR A 94 22.66 5.59 3.98
C THR A 94 21.39 4.84 3.61
N PRO A 95 21.40 3.88 2.68
CA PRO A 95 20.24 3.03 2.44
C PRO A 95 19.98 2.26 3.73
N GLN A 96 19.04 2.74 4.52
CA GLN A 96 18.51 1.95 5.63
C GLN A 96 17.72 0.83 4.99
N LYS A 97 18.34 -0.36 4.96
CA LYS A 97 17.66 -1.65 4.92
C LYS A 97 16.38 -1.51 5.75
N PRO A 98 15.16 -1.73 5.22
CA PRO A 98 13.95 -1.56 5.99
C PRO A 98 14.05 -2.48 7.19
N ALA A 99 14.31 -1.91 8.37
CA ALA A 99 14.13 -2.64 9.61
C ALA A 99 12.66 -3.00 9.62
N GLN A 100 12.35 -4.30 9.48
CA GLN A 100 11.01 -4.82 9.61
C GLN A 100 10.48 -4.33 10.95
N ARG A 101 9.68 -3.26 10.95
CA ARG A 101 8.86 -2.90 12.12
C ARG A 101 7.99 -4.12 12.34
N VAL A 102 8.30 -4.89 13.38
CA VAL A 102 7.44 -5.97 13.85
C VAL A 102 6.08 -5.31 14.12
N GLN A 103 5.12 -5.53 13.24
CA GLN A 103 3.78 -4.98 13.43
C GLN A 103 3.19 -5.70 14.62
N GLU A 104 2.78 -4.95 15.63
CA GLU A 104 2.03 -5.52 16.75
C GLU A 104 0.81 -6.27 16.19
N PRO A 105 0.49 -7.45 16.75
CA PRO A 105 -0.63 -8.24 16.26
C PRO A 105 -1.94 -7.46 16.48
N SER A 106 -2.65 -7.18 15.38
CA SER A 106 -3.93 -6.48 15.43
C SER A 106 -4.93 -7.19 16.36
N PRO A 107 -5.74 -6.46 17.14
CA PRO A 107 -6.73 -7.04 18.05
C PRO A 107 -7.80 -7.88 17.32
N THR A 108 -7.95 -7.68 16.01
CA THR A 108 -8.88 -8.46 15.17
C THR A 108 -8.27 -9.70 14.54
N LEU A 109 -6.98 -9.98 14.77
CA LEU A 109 -6.30 -11.17 14.24
C LEU A 109 -6.93 -12.50 14.69
N PRO A 110 -7.36 -12.69 15.95
CA PRO A 110 -8.09 -13.90 16.35
C PRO A 110 -9.36 -14.11 15.51
N TYR A 111 -10.10 -13.04 15.24
CA TYR A 111 -11.30 -13.10 14.39
C TYR A 111 -10.95 -13.44 12.94
N ALA A 112 -9.88 -12.86 12.39
CA ALA A 112 -9.38 -13.20 11.06
C ALA A 112 -9.03 -14.69 10.94
N ARG A 113 -8.35 -15.27 11.95
CA ARG A 113 -8.03 -16.70 12.00
C ARG A 113 -9.30 -17.56 12.05
N ALA A 114 -10.27 -17.19 12.89
CA ALA A 114 -11.54 -17.91 13.00
C ALA A 114 -12.35 -17.87 11.70
N ILE A 115 -12.38 -16.74 10.98
CA ILE A 115 -12.98 -16.67 9.64
C ILE A 115 -12.23 -17.63 8.70
N TRP A 116 -10.91 -17.52 8.61
CA TRP A 116 -10.10 -18.30 7.66
C TRP A 116 -10.16 -19.81 7.90
N GLN A 117 -10.36 -20.27 9.14
CA GLN A 117 -10.50 -21.69 9.45
C GLN A 117 -11.74 -22.33 8.84
N ARG A 118 -12.83 -21.57 8.67
CA ARG A 118 -14.15 -22.08 8.26
C ARG A 118 -14.57 -21.71 6.83
N VAL A 119 -13.69 -21.11 6.03
CA VAL A 119 -14.01 -20.78 4.64
C VAL A 119 -14.19 -22.05 3.81
N ASP A 120 -15.15 -22.02 2.89
CA ASP A 120 -15.19 -22.96 1.77
C ASP A 120 -14.20 -22.47 0.70
N ARG A 121 -13.19 -23.28 0.40
CA ARG A 121 -12.11 -22.95 -0.56
C ARG A 121 -12.33 -23.56 -1.94
N SER A 122 -13.49 -24.18 -2.18
CA SER A 122 -13.79 -24.75 -3.49
C SER A 122 -13.96 -23.64 -4.53
N ASP A 123 -13.52 -23.93 -5.76
CA ASP A 123 -13.75 -23.05 -6.90
C ASP A 123 -15.24 -22.76 -7.08
N TYR A 124 -16.10 -23.77 -6.87
CA TYR A 124 -17.56 -23.64 -6.93
C TYR A 124 -18.08 -22.57 -5.96
N ALA A 125 -17.67 -22.62 -4.69
CA ALA A 125 -18.14 -21.68 -3.68
C ALA A 125 -17.73 -20.24 -4.00
N VAL A 126 -16.45 -20.01 -4.32
CA VAL A 126 -15.93 -18.68 -4.65
C VAL A 126 -16.53 -18.15 -5.94
N ALA A 127 -16.58 -18.97 -7.01
CA ALA A 127 -17.11 -18.57 -8.31
C ALA A 127 -18.62 -18.23 -8.24
N GLY A 128 -19.36 -18.86 -7.33
CA GLY A 128 -20.78 -18.55 -7.11
C GLY A 128 -21.05 -17.28 -6.31
N HIS A 129 -20.03 -16.54 -5.87
CA HIS A 129 -20.23 -15.29 -5.12
C HIS A 129 -20.54 -14.12 -6.07
N PRO A 130 -21.50 -13.21 -5.75
CA PRO A 130 -21.87 -12.11 -6.66
C PRO A 130 -20.70 -11.22 -7.11
N TYR A 131 -19.74 -10.95 -6.22
CA TYR A 131 -18.54 -10.18 -6.56
C TYR A 131 -17.65 -10.93 -7.57
N ALA A 132 -17.43 -12.23 -7.36
CA ALA A 132 -16.63 -13.06 -8.25
C ALA A 132 -17.28 -13.17 -9.63
N VAL A 133 -18.61 -13.36 -9.70
CA VAL A 133 -19.38 -13.34 -10.95
C VAL A 133 -19.20 -12.02 -11.69
N LYS A 134 -19.38 -10.88 -11.01
CA LYS A 134 -19.19 -9.54 -11.59
C LYS A 134 -17.77 -9.33 -12.12
N LYS A 135 -16.76 -9.85 -11.40
CA LYS A 135 -15.35 -9.81 -11.79
C LYS A 135 -14.93 -10.92 -12.76
N ARG A 136 -15.85 -11.81 -13.14
CA ARG A 136 -15.63 -12.98 -14.02
C ARG A 136 -14.54 -13.94 -13.50
N ILE A 137 -14.43 -14.06 -12.17
CA ILE A 137 -13.50 -14.97 -11.50
C ILE A 137 -14.20 -16.32 -11.29
N ARG A 138 -13.60 -17.39 -11.80
CA ARG A 138 -14.15 -18.76 -11.77
C ARG A 138 -13.40 -19.72 -10.86
N HIS A 139 -12.34 -19.26 -10.21
CA HIS A 139 -11.49 -20.07 -9.35
C HIS A 139 -11.33 -19.39 -8.00
N ALA A 140 -11.13 -20.18 -6.96
CA ALA A 140 -10.87 -19.70 -5.61
C ALA A 140 -9.61 -18.84 -5.56
N ALA A 141 -8.57 -19.23 -6.31
CA ALA A 141 -7.32 -18.48 -6.46
C ALA A 141 -6.80 -17.96 -5.11
N GLY A 142 -6.59 -18.88 -4.18
CA GLY A 142 -6.11 -18.61 -2.83
C GLY A 142 -7.15 -18.06 -1.85
N ALA A 143 -8.34 -17.64 -2.30
CA ALA A 143 -9.43 -17.18 -1.46
C ALA A 143 -10.37 -18.32 -1.03
N GLY A 144 -11.37 -17.99 -0.22
CA GLY A 144 -12.52 -18.84 0.07
C GLY A 144 -13.78 -18.01 0.26
N ARG A 145 -14.89 -18.64 0.62
CA ARG A 145 -16.18 -17.97 0.89
C ARG A 145 -16.66 -18.31 2.30
N ALA A 146 -17.16 -17.31 3.02
CA ALA A 146 -17.75 -17.49 4.34
C ALA A 146 -18.70 -16.34 4.71
N VAL A 147 -19.57 -16.60 5.68
CA VAL A 147 -20.42 -15.58 6.31
C VAL A 147 -19.60 -14.81 7.35
N VAL A 148 -19.49 -13.49 7.21
CA VAL A 148 -18.66 -12.60 8.03
C VAL A 148 -19.48 -11.42 8.55
N THR A 149 -19.19 -10.95 9.77
CA THR A 149 -19.77 -9.72 10.32
C THR A 149 -18.68 -8.66 10.45
N GLY A 150 -18.94 -7.45 9.99
CA GLY A 150 -18.02 -6.33 10.10
C GLY A 150 -18.66 -4.99 9.77
N ALA A 151 -18.09 -3.91 10.30
CA ALA A 151 -18.60 -2.55 10.12
C ALA A 151 -18.77 -2.12 8.64
N LEU A 152 -17.90 -2.58 7.74
CA LEU A 152 -17.95 -2.22 6.31
C LEU A 152 -18.60 -3.31 5.46
N VAL A 153 -18.39 -4.59 5.79
CA VAL A 153 -18.95 -5.71 5.01
C VAL A 153 -20.41 -6.00 5.35
N GLY A 154 -20.89 -5.56 6.52
CA GLY A 154 -22.26 -5.78 7.01
C GLY A 154 -22.35 -6.89 8.05
N GLU A 155 -23.56 -7.12 8.55
CA GLU A 155 -23.86 -8.22 9.49
C GLU A 155 -24.16 -9.51 8.75
N ARG A 156 -23.51 -10.62 9.16
CA ARG A 156 -23.68 -11.95 8.55
C ARG A 156 -23.62 -11.90 7.02
N ALA A 157 -22.75 -11.07 6.48
CA ALA A 157 -22.58 -10.88 5.05
C ALA A 157 -21.86 -12.08 4.43
N ASP A 158 -22.40 -12.56 3.32
CA ASP A 158 -21.72 -13.56 2.48
C ASP A 158 -20.52 -12.92 1.78
N CYS A 159 -19.31 -13.31 2.19
CA CYS A 159 -18.07 -12.66 1.76
C CYS A 159 -17.16 -13.64 1.02
N ILE A 160 -16.49 -13.15 -0.03
CA ILE A 160 -15.18 -13.68 -0.39
C ILE A 160 -14.20 -13.30 0.72
N VAL A 161 -13.38 -14.24 1.15
CA VAL A 161 -12.35 -14.07 2.17
C VAL A 161 -11.00 -14.41 1.56
N VAL A 162 -10.13 -13.41 1.47
CA VAL A 162 -8.79 -13.53 0.91
C VAL A 162 -7.77 -13.56 2.05
N PRO A 163 -6.92 -14.60 2.18
CA PRO A 163 -5.93 -14.66 3.22
C PRO A 163 -4.78 -13.69 2.92
N MET A 164 -4.33 -12.98 3.94
CA MET A 164 -3.15 -12.14 3.89
C MET A 164 -2.05 -12.71 4.77
N ARG A 165 -0.88 -12.94 4.18
CA ARG A 165 0.26 -13.58 4.82
C ARG A 165 1.50 -12.70 4.81
N THR A 166 2.48 -12.98 5.66
CA THR A 166 3.85 -12.49 5.47
C THR A 166 4.50 -13.17 4.26
N LEU A 167 5.65 -12.66 3.79
CA LEU A 167 6.48 -13.34 2.77
C LEU A 167 7.01 -14.70 3.21
N ALA A 168 6.99 -15.00 4.51
CA ALA A 168 7.30 -16.31 5.08
C ALA A 168 6.08 -17.27 5.09
N GLY A 169 4.89 -16.78 4.71
CA GLY A 169 3.67 -17.58 4.62
C GLY A 169 2.80 -17.56 5.88
N GLU A 170 3.17 -16.79 6.91
CA GLU A 170 2.39 -16.70 8.14
C GLU A 170 1.12 -15.89 7.95
N LEU A 171 -0.04 -16.43 8.33
CA LEU A 171 -1.31 -15.70 8.26
C LEU A 171 -1.31 -14.53 9.26
N VAL A 172 -1.45 -13.31 8.74
CA VAL A 172 -1.50 -12.06 9.53
C VAL A 172 -2.85 -11.35 9.46
N GLY A 173 -3.71 -11.73 8.51
CA GLY A 173 -5.06 -11.17 8.40
C GLY A 173 -5.85 -11.79 7.25
N VAL A 174 -7.06 -11.26 7.04
CA VAL A 174 -7.91 -11.56 5.88
C VAL A 174 -8.50 -10.26 5.33
N GLU A 175 -8.67 -10.18 4.01
CA GLU A 175 -9.54 -9.19 3.37
C GLU A 175 -10.87 -9.85 3.02
N CYS A 176 -11.96 -9.34 3.58
CA CYS A 176 -13.31 -9.79 3.31
C CYS A 176 -13.97 -8.86 2.31
N ILE A 177 -14.63 -9.41 1.29
CA ILE A 177 -15.30 -8.67 0.21
C ILE A 177 -16.76 -9.13 0.14
N ASN A 178 -17.69 -8.22 0.41
CA ASN A 178 -19.13 -8.53 0.41
C ASN A 178 -19.72 -8.49 -1.03
N PRO A 179 -21.02 -8.81 -1.22
CA PRO A 179 -21.65 -8.85 -2.56
C PRO A 179 -21.60 -7.51 -3.32
N GLU A 180 -21.66 -6.38 -2.60
CA GLU A 180 -21.58 -5.03 -3.17
C GLU A 180 -20.13 -4.64 -3.54
N GLY A 181 -19.14 -5.46 -3.16
CA GLY A 181 -17.73 -5.20 -3.37
C GLY A 181 -17.08 -4.30 -2.32
N LYS A 182 -17.78 -4.02 -1.19
CA LYS A 182 -17.17 -3.37 -0.03
C LYS A 182 -16.16 -4.32 0.60
N LYS A 183 -15.00 -3.78 0.98
CA LYS A 183 -13.88 -4.54 1.51
C LYS A 183 -13.60 -4.15 2.97
N GLN A 184 -13.26 -5.14 3.79
CA GLN A 184 -12.80 -4.93 5.15
C GLN A 184 -11.64 -5.86 5.50
N THR A 185 -10.61 -5.31 6.13
CA THR A 185 -9.51 -6.10 6.68
C THR A 185 -9.78 -6.46 8.14
N PHE A 186 -9.52 -7.71 8.50
CA PHE A 186 -9.35 -8.15 9.88
C PHE A 186 -7.94 -8.71 10.06
N GLY A 187 -7.30 -8.42 11.19
CA GLY A 187 -5.87 -8.63 11.40
C GLY A 187 -5.04 -7.48 10.81
N ASN A 188 -3.81 -7.80 10.40
CA ASN A 188 -2.87 -6.90 9.74
C ASN A 188 -2.90 -7.13 8.23
N LYS A 189 -2.61 -6.07 7.47
CA LYS A 189 -2.41 -6.22 6.02
C LYS A 189 -1.12 -7.01 5.76
N GLY A 190 -1.23 -8.04 4.94
CA GLY A 190 -0.13 -8.85 4.45
C GLY A 190 -0.13 -8.85 2.92
N ILE A 191 0.25 -9.97 2.33
CA ILE A 191 0.22 -10.22 0.90
C ILE A 191 -0.51 -11.53 0.58
N LEU A 192 -0.94 -11.67 -0.66
CA LEU A 192 -1.33 -12.95 -1.26
C LEU A 192 -0.40 -13.19 -2.43
N ILE A 193 0.12 -14.40 -2.53
CA ILE A 193 0.95 -14.83 -3.67
C ILE A 193 0.14 -15.83 -4.49
N LEU A 194 0.03 -15.59 -5.79
CA LEU A 194 -0.55 -16.53 -6.75
C LEU A 194 0.49 -16.99 -7.76
N GLY A 195 0.33 -18.22 -8.22
CA GLY A 195 1.20 -18.89 -9.20
C GLY A 195 2.56 -19.28 -8.64
N ASN A 196 3.61 -19.13 -9.44
CA ASN A 196 4.93 -19.65 -9.13
C ASN A 196 6.03 -18.78 -9.76
N ASP A 197 7.25 -18.89 -9.24
CA ASP A 197 8.45 -18.19 -9.72
C ASP A 197 9.41 -19.11 -10.48
N LEU A 198 8.95 -20.26 -11.00
CA LEU A 198 9.82 -21.27 -11.61
C LEU A 198 10.44 -20.82 -12.94
N ASP A 199 9.76 -19.95 -13.70
CA ASP A 199 10.31 -19.38 -14.93
C ASP A 199 11.16 -18.13 -14.63
N PRO A 200 12.50 -18.16 -14.80
CA PRO A 200 13.38 -17.02 -14.55
C PRO A 200 13.23 -15.88 -15.56
N LYS A 201 12.59 -16.10 -16.71
CA LYS A 201 12.42 -15.09 -17.76
C LYS A 201 11.20 -14.21 -17.52
N LEU A 202 10.25 -14.67 -16.70
CA LEU A 202 9.04 -13.91 -16.40
C LEU A 202 9.26 -12.97 -15.21
N PRO A 203 8.68 -11.76 -15.26
CA PRO A 203 8.72 -10.84 -14.14
C PRO A 203 7.85 -11.36 -12.99
N GLN A 204 8.14 -10.88 -11.79
CA GLN A 204 7.23 -10.98 -10.65
C GLN A 204 6.36 -9.72 -10.62
N LEU A 205 5.05 -9.89 -10.46
CA LEU A 205 4.10 -8.78 -10.53
C LEU A 205 3.61 -8.40 -9.14
N VAL A 206 3.59 -7.10 -8.83
CA VAL A 206 2.95 -6.57 -7.63
C VAL A 206 1.72 -5.78 -8.03
N VAL A 207 0.56 -6.18 -7.51
CA VAL A 207 -0.76 -5.64 -7.86
C VAL A 207 -1.51 -5.19 -6.61
N GLU A 208 -2.53 -4.34 -6.77
CA GLU A 208 -3.23 -3.78 -5.62
C GLU A 208 -4.07 -4.82 -4.86
N GLY A 209 -4.84 -5.66 -5.56
CA GLY A 209 -5.85 -6.50 -4.91
C GLY A 209 -6.02 -7.86 -5.55
N TRP A 210 -6.77 -8.72 -4.85
CA TRP A 210 -7.01 -10.11 -5.22
C TRP A 210 -7.52 -10.28 -6.66
N ALA A 211 -8.59 -9.57 -7.05
CA ALA A 211 -9.18 -9.73 -8.39
C ALA A 211 -8.18 -9.43 -9.52
N CYS A 212 -7.33 -8.40 -9.33
CA CYS A 212 -6.27 -8.06 -10.28
C CYS A 212 -5.19 -9.14 -10.31
N ALA A 213 -4.83 -9.71 -9.15
CA ALA A 213 -3.90 -10.82 -9.07
C ALA A 213 -4.41 -12.06 -9.83
N VAL A 214 -5.70 -12.40 -9.67
CA VAL A 214 -6.34 -13.50 -10.40
C VAL A 214 -6.28 -13.26 -11.91
N GLY A 215 -6.57 -12.04 -12.38
CA GLY A 215 -6.49 -11.70 -13.81
C GLY A 215 -5.11 -12.00 -14.40
N TRP A 216 -4.05 -11.48 -13.77
CA TRP A 216 -2.67 -11.72 -14.21
C TRP A 216 -2.25 -13.19 -14.13
N PHE A 217 -2.63 -13.88 -13.05
CA PHE A 217 -2.39 -15.30 -12.87
C PHE A 217 -3.01 -16.13 -14.01
N LEU A 218 -4.26 -15.84 -14.38
CA LEU A 218 -4.96 -16.56 -15.46
C LEU A 218 -4.40 -16.26 -16.85
N ILE A 219 -4.05 -15.00 -17.14
CA ILE A 219 -3.42 -14.62 -18.43
C ILE A 219 -2.14 -15.43 -18.68
N HIS A 220 -1.37 -15.69 -17.62
CA HIS A 220 -0.13 -16.45 -17.68
C HIS A 220 -0.34 -17.96 -17.45
N LYS A 221 -1.59 -18.45 -17.41
CA LYS A 221 -1.94 -19.86 -17.17
C LYS A 221 -1.29 -20.43 -15.89
N GLY A 222 -1.14 -19.57 -14.89
CA GLY A 222 -0.51 -19.87 -13.61
C GLY A 222 1.02 -19.92 -13.59
N ASN A 223 1.68 -19.72 -14.74
CA ASN A 223 3.13 -19.61 -14.83
C ASN A 223 3.61 -18.17 -14.61
N ILE A 224 3.28 -17.59 -13.45
CA ILE A 224 3.78 -16.27 -13.03
C ILE A 224 3.62 -16.11 -11.52
N ALA A 225 4.49 -15.33 -10.87
CA ALA A 225 4.31 -14.95 -9.48
C ALA A 225 3.62 -13.59 -9.39
N VAL A 226 2.44 -13.54 -8.76
CA VAL A 226 1.69 -12.29 -8.56
C VAL A 226 1.45 -12.05 -7.07
N TYR A 227 1.84 -10.89 -6.59
CA TYR A 227 1.76 -10.45 -5.20
C TYR A 227 0.67 -9.39 -5.07
N ALA A 228 -0.45 -9.71 -4.41
CA ALA A 228 -1.47 -8.72 -4.06
C ALA A 228 -1.07 -7.99 -2.77
N ALA A 229 -0.96 -6.65 -2.83
CA ALA A 229 -0.46 -5.81 -1.74
C ALA A 229 -1.55 -5.23 -0.82
N PHE A 230 -2.81 -5.31 -1.23
CA PHE A 230 -4.03 -4.87 -0.52
C PHE A 230 -4.11 -3.37 -0.17
N SER A 231 -3.28 -2.53 -0.79
CA SER A 231 -3.47 -1.08 -0.91
C SER A 231 -2.46 -0.45 -1.85
N LYS A 232 -2.85 0.66 -2.50
CA LYS A 232 -1.96 1.48 -3.35
C LYS A 232 -0.65 1.84 -2.66
N SER A 233 -0.72 2.27 -1.39
CA SER A 233 0.46 2.65 -0.60
C SER A 233 1.43 1.50 -0.30
N ARG A 234 0.98 0.24 -0.44
CA ARG A 234 1.80 -0.95 -0.16
C ARG A 234 2.48 -1.52 -1.40
N LEU A 235 2.16 -1.04 -2.60
CA LEU A 235 2.73 -1.57 -3.85
C LEU A 235 4.26 -1.48 -3.87
N ARG A 236 4.81 -0.30 -3.57
CA ARG A 236 6.26 -0.08 -3.55
C ARG A 236 6.95 -0.81 -2.39
N PRO A 237 6.49 -0.72 -1.13
CA PRO A 237 7.08 -1.50 -0.03
C PRO A 237 7.10 -3.01 -0.30
N VAL A 238 6.00 -3.57 -0.82
CA VAL A 238 5.94 -5.00 -1.16
C VAL A 238 6.92 -5.33 -2.30
N ALA A 239 7.04 -4.47 -3.32
CA ALA A 239 8.01 -4.68 -4.39
C ALA A 239 9.45 -4.70 -3.88
N GLU A 240 9.82 -3.76 -3.00
CA GLU A 240 11.15 -3.70 -2.38
C GLU A 240 11.43 -4.94 -1.51
N GLU A 241 10.45 -5.42 -0.75
CA GLU A 241 10.57 -6.66 0.03
C GLU A 241 10.75 -7.90 -0.87
N VAL A 242 10.01 -7.96 -1.99
CA VAL A 242 10.14 -9.04 -2.97
C VAL A 242 11.50 -8.98 -3.68
N GLU A 243 12.00 -7.79 -4.00
CA GLU A 243 13.31 -7.58 -4.62
C GLU A 243 14.44 -8.04 -3.71
N ALA A 244 14.36 -7.68 -2.43
CA ALA A 244 15.32 -8.13 -1.42
C ALA A 244 15.36 -9.67 -1.30
N LYS A 245 14.20 -10.34 -1.47
CA LYS A 245 14.11 -11.80 -1.45
C LYS A 245 14.56 -12.46 -2.76
N HIS A 246 14.38 -11.78 -3.89
CA HIS A 246 14.65 -12.27 -5.24
C HIS A 246 15.50 -11.28 -6.06
N PRO A 247 16.75 -10.98 -5.67
CA PRO A 247 17.53 -9.84 -6.22
C PRO A 247 17.95 -9.95 -7.69
N ARG A 248 17.66 -11.08 -8.35
CA ARG A 248 17.95 -11.31 -9.78
C ARG A 248 16.68 -11.35 -10.64
N ARG A 249 15.52 -11.02 -10.07
CA ARG A 249 14.22 -11.07 -10.75
C ARG A 249 13.74 -9.66 -11.05
N THR A 250 13.20 -9.46 -12.25
CA THR A 250 12.50 -8.22 -12.59
C THR A 250 11.19 -8.17 -11.83
N ILE A 251 10.94 -7.06 -11.14
CA ILE A 251 9.69 -6.81 -10.42
C ILE A 251 8.95 -5.67 -11.11
N VAL A 252 7.66 -5.89 -11.38
CA VAL A 252 6.81 -4.92 -12.05
C VAL A 252 5.65 -4.56 -11.15
N ILE A 253 5.52 -3.28 -10.82
CA ILE A 253 4.35 -2.76 -10.13
C ILE A 253 3.26 -2.45 -11.17
N CYS A 254 2.17 -3.20 -11.12
CA CYS A 254 1.01 -2.99 -11.97
C CYS A 254 0.03 -2.03 -11.27
N ARG A 255 0.08 -0.75 -11.65
CA ARG A 255 -0.90 0.25 -11.19
C ARG A 255 -2.15 0.18 -12.07
N GLU A 256 -3.32 0.35 -11.46
CA GLU A 256 -4.53 0.59 -12.24
C GLU A 256 -4.39 1.95 -12.94
N ALA A 257 -4.80 2.05 -14.21
CA ALA A 257 -4.89 3.34 -14.87
C ALA A 257 -6.01 4.13 -14.17
N ASP A 258 -5.68 5.31 -13.64
CA ASP A 258 -6.69 6.21 -13.09
C ASP A 258 -7.66 6.58 -14.24
N ALA A 259 -8.95 6.33 -14.01
CA ALA A 259 -10.03 6.64 -14.95
C ALA A 259 -10.36 8.13 -14.95
#